data_AF-A0A2N3XV84-F1
#
_entry.id   AF-A0A2N3XV84-F1
#
_cell.length_a   1.000
_cell.length_b   1.000
_cell.length_c   1.000
_cell.angle_alpha   90.00
_cell.angle_beta   90.00
_cell.angle_gamma   90.00
#
_symmetry.space_group_name_H-M   'P 1'
#
loop_
_entity.id
_entity.type
_entity.pdbx_description
1 polymer ?
#
loop_
_entity_poly.entity_id
_entity_poly.type
_entity_poly.pdbx_seq_one_letter_code
_entity_poly.pdbx_strand_id
1 'polypeptide(L)'
;MQQLQHAARALGWDGQLIPDVEVLGARFTAVARIRREVHEWRSHHGWGPELNPTWFRSWSEPCMHDHVPVAAVDLLGILVPVSRARHALHACGTLLTLAPCAVVLPPDTVYKPLRMLELDYYGVGVVNAGFEGPAELVVAPEDRTAEFGSSMFGRWLLEVLYSRILELPQLTENA
;
A
#
# COMPACT_ATOMS: atom_id res chain seq x y z
N MET A 1 -9.97 11.96 2.20
CA MET A 1 -10.24 10.51 2.29
C MET A 1 -11.23 9.98 1.26
N GLN A 2 -12.38 10.61 1.06
CA GLN A 2 -13.39 10.13 0.11
C GLN A 2 -12.85 9.91 -1.32
N GLN A 3 -12.07 10.86 -1.85
CA GLN A 3 -11.38 10.73 -3.14
C GLN A 3 -10.53 9.45 -3.24
N LEU A 4 -9.79 9.11 -2.19
CA LEU A 4 -8.93 7.92 -2.14
C LEU A 4 -9.74 6.62 -2.04
N GLN A 5 -10.90 6.65 -1.38
CA GLN A 5 -11.83 5.52 -1.37
C GLN A 5 -12.41 5.26 -2.76
N HIS A 6 -12.80 6.31 -3.48
CA HIS A 6 -13.24 6.16 -4.86
C HIS A 6 -12.12 5.61 -5.74
N ALA A 7 -10.88 6.09 -5.56
CA ALA A 7 -9.74 5.60 -6.31
C ALA A 7 -9.44 4.11 -6.06
N ALA A 8 -9.40 3.68 -4.79
CA ALA A 8 -9.22 2.27 -4.43
C ALA A 8 -10.31 1.38 -5.04
N ARG A 9 -11.57 1.84 -5.03
CA ARG A 9 -12.69 1.12 -5.65
C ARG A 9 -12.55 1.00 -7.17
N ALA A 10 -12.13 2.07 -7.86
CA ALA A 10 -11.90 2.05 -9.30
C ALA A 10 -10.77 1.07 -9.69
N LEU A 11 -9.82 0.83 -8.79
CA LEU A 11 -8.74 -0.15 -8.95
C LEU A 11 -9.12 -1.57 -8.51
N GLY A 12 -10.32 -1.77 -7.98
CA GLY A 12 -10.74 -3.07 -7.42
C GLY A 12 -10.00 -3.46 -6.13
N TRP A 13 -9.37 -2.52 -5.44
CA TRP A 13 -8.64 -2.78 -4.21
C TRP A 13 -9.59 -2.79 -3.01
N ASP A 14 -10.01 -4.00 -2.62
CA ASP A 14 -10.93 -4.22 -1.50
C ASP A 14 -10.19 -4.39 -0.16
N GLY A 15 -9.68 -3.27 0.35
CA GLY A 15 -8.97 -3.21 1.63
C GLY A 15 -9.26 -1.92 2.39
N GLN A 16 -8.74 -1.84 3.59
CA GLN A 16 -8.83 -0.66 4.43
C GLN A 16 -7.77 0.37 4.01
N LEU A 17 -8.18 1.64 3.97
CA LEU A 17 -7.26 2.73 3.68
C LEU A 17 -6.54 3.16 4.97
N ILE A 18 -5.22 3.17 4.90
CA ILE A 18 -4.35 3.68 5.96
C ILE A 18 -3.72 4.96 5.41
N PRO A 19 -4.23 6.14 5.79
CA PRO A 19 -3.72 7.40 5.31
C PRO A 19 -2.37 7.75 5.96
N ASP A 20 -1.69 8.73 5.37
CA ASP A 20 -0.51 9.39 5.94
C ASP A 20 0.62 8.43 6.35
N VAL A 21 0.79 7.37 5.56
CA VAL A 21 1.95 6.48 5.67
C VAL A 21 3.13 7.20 5.05
N GLU A 22 4.20 7.40 5.83
CA GLU A 22 5.41 8.08 5.39
C GLU A 22 6.62 7.15 5.53
N VAL A 23 7.28 6.91 4.40
CA VAL A 23 8.38 5.95 4.31
C VAL A 23 9.27 6.26 3.12
N LEU A 24 10.58 6.11 3.27
CA LEU A 24 11.58 6.42 2.21
C LEU A 24 11.43 7.83 1.61
N GLY A 25 10.96 8.80 2.42
CA GLY A 25 10.71 10.17 1.98
C GLY A 25 9.46 10.34 1.10
N ALA A 26 8.63 9.30 0.96
CA ALA A 26 7.36 9.35 0.25
C ALA A 26 6.19 9.25 1.24
N ARG A 27 5.16 10.09 1.04
CA ARG A 27 3.91 10.06 1.79
C ARG A 27 2.80 9.55 0.89
N PHE A 28 2.08 8.54 1.36
CA PHE A 28 1.03 7.87 0.58
C PHE A 28 -0.09 7.35 1.47
N THR A 29 -1.14 6.84 0.82
CA THR A 29 -2.20 6.06 1.47
C THR A 29 -2.05 4.60 1.05
N ALA A 30 -1.87 3.71 2.03
CA ALA A 30 -1.84 2.27 1.77
C ALA A 30 -3.26 1.73 1.69
N VAL A 31 -3.48 0.74 0.83
CA VAL A 31 -4.68 -0.10 0.84
C VAL A 31 -4.26 -1.47 1.33
N ALA A 32 -4.73 -1.84 2.51
CA ALA A 32 -4.24 -3.03 3.20
C ALA A 32 -5.37 -3.87 3.75
N ARG A 33 -5.14 -5.17 3.90
CA ARG A 33 -6.13 -6.12 4.40
C ARG A 33 -5.52 -6.98 5.49
N ILE A 34 -6.22 -7.14 6.61
CA ILE A 34 -5.83 -8.10 7.64
C ILE A 34 -6.05 -9.53 7.14
N ARG A 35 -5.03 -10.36 7.33
CA ARG A 35 -5.10 -11.82 7.25
C ARG A 35 -5.66 -12.34 8.57
N ARG A 36 -6.99 -12.48 8.64
CA ARG A 36 -7.72 -12.76 9.88
C ARG A 36 -7.15 -13.97 10.65
N GLU A 37 -6.92 -15.08 9.96
CA GLU A 37 -6.37 -16.29 10.58
C GLU A 37 -4.99 -16.07 11.21
N VAL A 38 -4.14 -15.28 10.56
CA VAL A 38 -2.80 -14.93 11.09
C VAL A 38 -2.91 -13.96 12.26
N HIS A 39 -3.81 -12.97 12.17
CA HIS A 39 -4.09 -12.04 13.27
C HIS A 39 -4.60 -12.78 14.51
N GLU A 40 -5.56 -13.69 14.37
CA GLU A 40 -6.10 -14.50 15.46
C GLU A 40 -5.01 -15.37 16.10
N TRP A 41 -4.23 -16.09 15.28
CA TRP A 41 -3.11 -16.89 15.77
C TRP A 41 -2.11 -16.04 16.54
N ARG A 42 -1.70 -14.90 15.97
CA ARG A 42 -0.76 -13.98 16.60
C ARG A 42 -1.28 -13.44 17.93
N SER A 43 -2.55 -13.02 17.96
CA SER A 43 -3.19 -12.50 19.17
C SER A 43 -3.26 -13.55 20.27
N HIS A 44 -3.61 -14.79 19.94
CA HIS A 44 -3.62 -15.91 20.90
C HIS A 44 -2.23 -16.26 21.45
N HIS A 45 -1.17 -16.04 20.68
CA HIS A 45 0.20 -16.39 21.04
C HIS A 45 1.04 -15.18 21.49
N GLY A 46 0.42 -14.02 21.72
CA GLY A 46 1.11 -12.82 22.23
C GLY A 46 1.98 -12.09 21.20
N TRP A 47 1.78 -12.32 19.91
CA TRP A 47 2.54 -11.70 18.82
C TRP A 47 1.88 -10.42 18.29
N GLY A 48 2.04 -9.32 19.03
CA GLY A 48 1.63 -7.98 18.56
C GLY A 48 2.42 -7.50 17.33
N PRO A 49 2.07 -6.33 16.76
CA PRO A 49 2.89 -5.67 15.74
C PRO A 49 4.31 -5.41 16.25
N GLU A 50 5.32 -5.74 15.44
CA GLU A 50 6.73 -5.47 15.77
C GLU A 50 7.28 -4.31 14.92
N LEU A 51 7.42 -3.14 15.54
CA LEU A 51 7.81 -1.91 14.86
C LEU A 51 9.32 -1.66 14.87
N ASN A 52 10.09 -2.38 15.70
CA ASN A 52 11.52 -2.15 15.88
C ASN A 52 12.34 -2.65 14.68
N PRO A 53 12.99 -1.74 13.92
CA PRO A 53 13.88 -2.07 12.80
C PRO A 53 14.98 -3.08 13.12
N THR A 54 15.39 -3.14 14.38
CA THR A 54 16.50 -3.97 14.84
C THR A 54 16.14 -5.45 14.90
N TRP A 55 14.85 -5.76 15.13
CA TRP A 55 14.34 -7.14 15.18
C TRP A 55 14.39 -7.83 13.80
N PHE A 56 14.51 -7.04 12.75
CA PHE A 56 14.40 -7.50 11.36
C PHE A 56 15.62 -8.27 10.88
N ARG A 57 16.81 -8.11 11.49
CA ARG A 57 17.93 -9.03 11.21
C ARG A 57 17.53 -10.48 11.47
N SER A 58 16.74 -10.71 12.52
CA SER A 58 16.22 -12.03 12.86
C SER A 58 15.24 -12.59 11.83
N TRP A 59 14.66 -11.79 10.92
CA TRP A 59 13.80 -12.34 9.85
C TRP A 59 14.58 -12.69 8.59
N SER A 60 15.81 -12.18 8.46
CA SER A 60 16.72 -12.54 7.36
C SER A 60 17.57 -13.78 7.67
N GLU A 61 17.57 -14.23 8.93
CA GLU A 61 18.37 -15.37 9.39
C GLU A 61 17.61 -16.69 9.18
N PRO A 62 18.14 -17.64 8.38
CA PRO A 62 17.50 -18.92 8.10
C PRO A 62 17.02 -19.69 9.33
N CYS A 63 17.80 -19.63 10.41
CA CYS A 63 17.53 -20.33 11.67
C CYS A 63 16.38 -19.73 12.48
N MET A 64 15.94 -18.52 12.16
CA MET A 64 14.93 -17.79 12.92
C MET A 64 13.55 -17.77 12.23
N HIS A 65 13.43 -18.29 11.00
CA HIS A 65 12.15 -18.31 10.28
C HIS A 65 11.03 -19.04 11.03
N ASP A 66 11.36 -20.10 11.77
CA ASP A 66 10.38 -20.86 12.57
C ASP A 66 9.95 -20.13 13.86
N HIS A 67 10.65 -19.05 14.21
CA HIS A 67 10.45 -18.28 15.43
C HIS A 67 9.80 -16.91 15.18
N VAL A 68 9.54 -16.58 13.92
CA VAL A 68 9.01 -15.27 13.51
C VAL A 68 7.59 -15.45 12.98
N PRO A 69 6.61 -14.69 13.49
CA PRO A 69 5.25 -14.78 12.97
C PRO A 69 5.20 -14.31 11.51
N VAL A 70 4.32 -14.93 10.73
CA VAL A 70 3.99 -14.47 9.39
C VAL A 70 3.35 -13.07 9.46
N ALA A 71 3.44 -12.31 8.38
CA ALA A 71 2.77 -11.01 8.26
C ALA A 71 1.25 -11.16 8.43
N ALA A 72 0.66 -10.34 9.31
CA ALA A 72 -0.78 -10.34 9.57
C ALA A 72 -1.58 -9.47 8.59
N VAL A 73 -0.90 -8.83 7.63
CA VAL A 73 -1.49 -7.87 6.70
C VAL A 73 -0.95 -8.13 5.30
N ASP A 74 -1.83 -8.01 4.31
CA ASP A 74 -1.50 -7.90 2.90
C ASP A 74 -1.57 -6.43 2.48
N LEU A 75 -0.54 -5.94 1.79
CA LEU A 75 -0.53 -4.64 1.14
C LEU A 75 -1.05 -4.81 -0.29
N LEU A 76 -2.32 -4.43 -0.52
CA LEU A 76 -2.99 -4.61 -1.81
C LEU A 76 -2.57 -3.56 -2.85
N GLY A 77 -2.22 -2.36 -2.38
CA GLY A 77 -1.81 -1.28 -3.26
C GLY A 77 -1.46 0.00 -2.52
N ILE A 78 -0.85 0.92 -3.26
CA ILE A 78 -0.40 2.22 -2.76
C ILE A 78 -1.05 3.31 -3.62
N LEU A 79 -1.66 4.29 -2.95
CA LEU A 79 -2.25 5.47 -3.56
C LEU A 79 -1.43 6.71 -3.23
N VAL A 80 -0.94 7.41 -4.25
CA VAL A 80 -0.15 8.62 -4.09
C VAL A 80 -0.90 9.82 -4.71
N PRO A 81 -1.48 10.73 -3.92
CA PRO A 81 -2.10 11.93 -4.45
C PRO A 81 -1.04 12.84 -5.09
N VAL A 82 -1.23 13.21 -6.35
CA VAL A 82 -0.35 14.18 -7.03
C VAL A 82 -1.18 15.22 -7.77
N SER A 83 -0.72 16.47 -7.79
CA SER A 83 -1.43 17.55 -8.50
C SER A 83 -1.27 17.50 -10.02
N ARG A 84 -0.21 16.83 -10.51
CA ARG A 84 0.15 16.78 -11.93
C ARG A 84 0.82 15.45 -12.27
N ALA A 85 0.43 14.85 -13.39
CA ALA A 85 0.96 13.58 -13.87
C ALA A 85 2.50 13.54 -13.99
N ARG A 86 3.15 14.68 -14.27
CA ARG A 86 4.63 14.76 -14.36
C ARG A 86 5.36 14.42 -13.06
N HIS A 87 4.68 14.47 -11.91
CA HIS A 87 5.28 14.12 -10.62
C HIS A 87 5.09 12.63 -10.28
N ALA A 88 4.31 11.88 -11.06
CA ALA A 88 3.89 10.53 -10.72
C ALA A 88 5.06 9.55 -10.62
N LEU A 89 5.96 9.51 -11.62
CA LEU A 89 7.13 8.62 -11.56
C LEU A 89 8.01 8.89 -10.36
N HIS A 90 8.26 10.16 -10.05
CA HIS A 90 9.07 10.52 -8.90
C HIS A 90 8.39 10.10 -7.59
N ALA A 91 7.07 10.28 -7.50
CA ALA A 91 6.30 9.97 -6.30
C ALA A 91 6.14 8.45 -6.07
N CYS A 92 6.07 7.65 -7.14
CA CYS A 92 5.87 6.20 -7.06
C CYS A 92 7.17 5.39 -7.13
N GLY A 93 8.28 5.96 -7.60
CA GLY A 93 9.46 5.20 -8.02
C GLY A 93 10.00 4.18 -7.01
N THR A 94 10.15 4.57 -5.74
CA THR A 94 10.61 3.66 -4.68
C THR A 94 9.52 2.69 -4.20
N LEU A 95 8.26 3.06 -4.39
CA LEU A 95 7.09 2.34 -3.88
C LEU A 95 6.66 1.18 -4.79
N LEU A 96 7.01 1.22 -6.09
CA LEU A 96 6.72 0.16 -7.06
C LEU A 96 7.32 -1.20 -6.69
N THR A 97 8.33 -1.21 -5.82
CA THR A 97 8.96 -2.46 -5.33
C THR A 97 8.17 -3.11 -4.20
N LEU A 98 7.17 -2.42 -3.64
CA LEU A 98 6.46 -2.81 -2.41
C LEU A 98 5.06 -3.34 -2.69
N ALA A 99 4.36 -2.77 -3.67
CA ALA A 99 3.01 -3.13 -4.09
C ALA A 99 2.64 -2.42 -5.40
N PRO A 100 1.56 -2.84 -6.08
CA PRO A 100 0.94 -2.05 -7.13
C PRO A 100 0.73 -0.60 -6.68
N CYS A 101 1.23 0.36 -7.47
CA CYS A 101 1.25 1.75 -7.08
C CYS A 101 0.51 2.61 -8.11
N ALA A 102 -0.45 3.41 -7.65
CA ALA A 102 -1.24 4.28 -8.49
C ALA A 102 -1.21 5.73 -7.97
N VAL A 103 -1.13 6.68 -8.90
CA VAL A 103 -1.33 8.08 -8.57
C VAL A 103 -2.79 8.47 -8.67
N VAL A 104 -3.20 9.37 -7.78
CA VAL A 104 -4.54 9.95 -7.78
C VAL A 104 -4.44 11.39 -8.24
N LEU A 105 -5.03 11.67 -9.40
CA LEU A 105 -5.07 12.97 -10.04
C LEU A 105 -6.40 13.69 -9.77
N PRO A 106 -6.42 15.04 -9.80
CA PRO A 106 -7.65 15.83 -9.79
C PRO A 106 -8.52 15.59 -11.04
N PRO A 107 -9.87 15.71 -10.93
CA PRO A 107 -10.87 15.35 -11.94
C PRO A 107 -10.65 16.00 -13.31
N ASP A 108 -10.17 17.24 -13.34
CA ASP A 108 -10.01 18.02 -14.58
C ASP A 108 -8.60 17.92 -15.19
N THR A 109 -7.84 16.88 -14.84
CA THR A 109 -6.46 16.73 -15.33
C THR A 109 -6.45 16.34 -16.80
N VAL A 110 -5.95 17.24 -17.65
CA VAL A 110 -5.75 16.95 -19.07
C VAL A 110 -4.66 15.87 -19.25
N TYR A 111 -5.05 14.74 -19.82
CA TYR A 111 -4.12 13.66 -20.15
C TYR A 111 -3.23 14.03 -21.32
N LYS A 112 -1.92 13.81 -21.15
CA LYS A 112 -0.96 13.88 -22.26
C LYS A 112 -0.62 12.44 -22.68
N PRO A 113 -0.92 12.00 -23.91
CA PRO A 113 -0.75 10.61 -24.33
C PRO A 113 0.64 10.05 -24.03
N LEU A 114 1.69 10.80 -24.36
CA LEU A 114 3.08 10.38 -24.11
C LEU A 114 3.38 10.16 -22.62
N ARG A 115 2.76 10.95 -21.73
CA ARG A 115 2.92 10.77 -20.28
C ARG A 115 2.16 9.57 -19.76
N MET A 116 0.97 9.29 -20.28
CA MET A 116 0.22 8.10 -19.87
C MET A 116 0.95 6.83 -20.32
N LEU A 117 1.49 6.84 -21.55
CA LEU A 117 2.34 5.76 -22.06
C LEU A 117 3.60 5.56 -21.22
N GLU A 118 4.23 6.65 -20.78
CA GLU A 118 5.40 6.59 -19.89
C GLU A 118 5.03 5.93 -18.55
N LEU A 119 3.89 6.31 -17.95
CA LEU A 119 3.45 5.74 -16.67
C LEU A 119 3.06 4.27 -16.81
N ASP A 120 2.35 3.91 -17.88
CA ASP A 120 2.01 2.53 -18.23
C ASP A 120 3.28 1.68 -18.41
N TYR A 121 4.28 2.19 -19.14
CA TYR A 121 5.57 1.51 -19.34
C TYR A 121 6.31 1.20 -18.03
N TYR A 122 6.23 2.09 -17.03
CA TYR A 122 6.86 1.88 -15.74
C TYR A 122 5.96 1.12 -14.73
N GLY A 123 4.72 0.77 -15.10
CA GLY A 123 3.76 0.07 -14.26
C GLY A 123 3.03 0.97 -13.24
N VAL A 124 3.07 2.29 -13.42
CA VAL A 124 2.40 3.26 -12.52
C VAL A 124 0.95 3.43 -12.95
N GLY A 125 0.03 3.02 -12.09
CA GLY A 125 -1.39 3.23 -12.28
C GLY A 125 -1.77 4.71 -12.20
N VAL A 126 -2.85 5.08 -12.89
CA VAL A 126 -3.38 6.43 -12.89
C VAL A 126 -4.87 6.37 -12.68
N VAL A 127 -5.32 7.02 -11.61
CA VAL A 127 -6.74 7.19 -11.32
C VAL A 127 -7.06 8.66 -11.26
N ASN A 128 -8.12 9.04 -11.93
CA ASN A 128 -8.67 10.37 -11.83
C ASN A 128 -9.83 10.36 -10.84
N ALA A 129 -9.74 11.14 -9.76
CA ALA A 129 -10.74 11.11 -8.71
C ALA A 129 -11.13 12.54 -8.31
N GLY A 130 -12.41 12.87 -8.49
CA GLY A 130 -13.03 14.09 -7.96
C GLY A 130 -13.32 14.01 -6.46
N PHE A 131 -13.68 15.16 -5.89
CA PHE A 131 -14.29 15.21 -4.56
C PHE A 131 -15.72 14.64 -4.60
N GLU A 132 -16.44 14.90 -5.69
CA GLU A 132 -17.78 14.38 -5.95
C GLU A 132 -17.73 13.52 -7.22
N GLY A 133 -18.25 12.29 -7.14
CA GLY A 133 -18.36 11.37 -8.26
C GLY A 133 -17.41 10.17 -8.22
N PRO A 134 -17.67 9.15 -9.06
CA PRO A 134 -16.83 7.96 -9.14
C PRO A 134 -15.45 8.31 -9.72
N ALA A 135 -14.42 7.65 -9.21
CA ALA A 135 -13.10 7.77 -9.79
C ALA A 135 -13.02 6.98 -11.11
N GLU A 136 -12.26 7.50 -12.07
CA GLU A 136 -12.01 6.90 -13.38
C GLU A 136 -10.61 6.28 -13.39
N LEU A 137 -10.53 4.99 -13.73
CA LEU A 137 -9.26 4.32 -13.99
C LEU A 137 -8.77 4.70 -15.40
N VAL A 138 -7.59 5.32 -15.47
CA VAL A 138 -6.98 5.77 -16.74
C VAL A 138 -5.91 4.78 -17.20
N VAL A 139 -5.05 4.36 -16.26
CA VAL A 139 -3.98 3.38 -16.47
C VAL A 139 -4.02 2.40 -15.32
N ALA A 140 -4.04 1.10 -15.61
CA ALA A 140 -3.99 0.07 -14.57
C ALA A 140 -2.56 -0.01 -14.00
N PRO A 141 -2.38 -0.11 -12.67
CA PRO A 141 -1.07 -0.37 -12.09
C PRO A 141 -0.65 -1.81 -12.33
N GLU A 142 0.66 -2.02 -12.49
CA GLU A 142 1.26 -3.35 -12.57
C GLU A 142 1.72 -3.81 -11.19
N ASP A 143 1.61 -5.12 -10.92
CA ASP A 143 2.23 -5.73 -9.74
C ASP A 143 3.65 -6.20 -10.07
N ARG A 144 4.63 -5.41 -9.68
CA ARG A 144 6.04 -5.68 -9.91
C ARG A 144 6.75 -6.27 -8.69
N THR A 145 6.03 -6.55 -7.61
CA THR A 145 6.63 -7.03 -6.35
C THR A 145 7.42 -8.33 -6.53
N ALA A 146 6.94 -9.22 -7.40
CA ALA A 146 7.62 -10.48 -7.72
C ALA A 146 9.00 -10.29 -8.37
N GLU A 147 9.23 -9.19 -9.09
CA GLU A 147 10.53 -8.88 -9.71
C GLU A 147 11.60 -8.50 -8.66
N PHE A 148 11.19 -7.92 -7.54
CA PHE A 148 12.08 -7.44 -6.49
C PHE A 148 12.20 -8.40 -5.30
N GLY A 149 11.26 -9.34 -5.17
CA GLY A 149 11.22 -10.32 -4.09
C GLY A 149 10.87 -9.72 -2.73
N SER A 150 10.90 -10.55 -1.69
CA SER A 150 10.66 -10.10 -0.32
C SER A 150 11.82 -9.25 0.18
N SER A 151 11.52 -8.06 0.68
CA SER A 151 12.51 -7.18 1.31
C SER A 151 12.26 -7.03 2.80
N MET A 152 13.33 -6.83 3.56
CA MET A 152 13.26 -6.56 4.99
C MET A 152 12.43 -5.32 5.30
N PHE A 153 12.57 -4.31 4.44
CA PHE A 153 11.79 -3.09 4.52
C PHE A 153 10.31 -3.34 4.23
N GLY A 154 9.96 -4.11 3.20
CA GLY A 154 8.57 -4.46 2.90
C GLY A 154 7.92 -5.22 4.04
N ARG A 155 8.64 -6.18 4.64
CA ARG A 155 8.15 -6.92 5.82
C ARG A 155 7.92 -6.00 7.02
N TRP A 156 8.80 -5.03 7.27
CA TRP A 156 8.60 -4.01 8.30
C TRP A 156 7.38 -3.14 8.03
N LEU A 157 7.23 -2.67 6.79
CA LEU A 157 6.08 -1.87 6.39
C LEU A 157 4.78 -2.62 6.71
N LEU A 158 4.72 -3.93 6.48
CA LEU A 158 3.53 -4.73 6.86
C LEU A 158 3.25 -4.71 8.38
N GLU A 159 4.27 -4.69 9.25
CA GLU A 159 4.05 -4.53 10.70
C GLU A 159 3.61 -3.11 11.08
N VAL A 160 4.13 -2.08 10.40
CA VAL A 160 3.66 -0.70 10.56
C VAL A 160 2.18 -0.61 10.19
N LEU A 161 1.81 -1.16 9.04
CA LEU A 161 0.42 -1.18 8.57
C LEU A 161 -0.46 -2.02 9.51
N TYR A 162 0.05 -3.13 10.04
CA TYR A 162 -0.67 -3.93 11.03
C TYR A 162 -0.97 -3.14 12.30
N SER A 163 0.01 -2.44 12.87
CA SER A 163 -0.22 -1.55 14.02
C SER A 163 -1.28 -0.49 13.72
N ARG A 164 -1.19 0.16 12.55
CA ARG A 164 -2.15 1.20 12.15
C ARG A 164 -3.56 0.66 11.98
N ILE A 165 -3.72 -0.54 11.40
CA ILE A 165 -5.05 -1.14 11.24
C ILE A 165 -5.68 -1.44 12.59
N LEU A 166 -4.91 -1.98 13.56
CA LEU A 166 -5.43 -2.28 14.89
C LEU A 166 -5.87 -1.02 15.66
N GLU A 167 -5.32 0.14 15.34
CA GLU A 167 -5.73 1.44 15.89
C GLU A 167 -7.01 1.99 15.24
N LEU A 168 -7.46 1.44 14.10
CA LEU A 168 -8.65 1.93 13.40
C LEU A 168 -9.93 1.45 14.12
N PRO A 169 -10.92 2.34 14.35
CA PRO A 169 -12.13 2.06 15.14
C PRO A 169 -12.98 0.86 14.67
N GLN A 170 -12.81 0.42 13.42
CA GLN A 170 -13.65 -0.57 12.76
C GLN A 170 -13.40 -2.01 13.24
N LEU A 171 -12.30 -2.28 13.94
CA LEU A 171 -12.01 -3.60 14.53
C LEU A 171 -12.46 -3.71 16.00
N THR A 172 -12.76 -2.60 16.66
CA THR A 172 -13.10 -2.58 18.09
C THR A 172 -14.58 -2.91 18.37
N GLU A 173 -15.42 -2.98 17.33
CA GLU A 173 -16.87 -3.28 17.47
C GLU A 173 -17.23 -4.78 17.31
N ASN A 174 -16.27 -5.64 16.94
CA ASN A 174 -16.50 -7.08 16.74
C ASN A 174 -15.58 -7.99 17.57
N ALA A 175 -15.01 -7.48 18.67
CA ALA A 175 -14.26 -8.26 19.65
C ALA A 175 -15.12 -8.60 20.87
#